data_AF-A0A1Y4R844-F1
#
_entry.id   AF-A0A1Y4R844-F1
#
_cell.length_a   1.000
_cell.length_b   1.000
_cell.length_c   1.000
_cell.angle_alpha   90.00
_cell.angle_beta   90.00
_cell.angle_gamma   90.00
#
_symmetry.space_group_name_H-M   'P 1'
#
loop_
_entity.id
_entity.type
_entity.pdbx_description
1 polymer ?
#
loop_
_entity_poly.entity_id
_entity_poly.type
_entity_poly.pdbx_seq_one_letter_code
_entity_poly.pdbx_strand_id
1 'polypeptide(L)'
;MSFFLPSRLVDLEYLANDEIDDQYEKIAEPYLEDIDFAFFVVNFGYTKKDYESLTKREKAFIYKAWENKVVSDSYNTYNACFTAFYNANRKKNKRALKLWKKKRVAKADRETIHKNIIVAKEVDRKEGKSWVDIVYEKNGLKKPHRKEAIDG
;
A
#
# COMPACT_ATOMS: atom_id res chain seq x y z
N MET A 1 44.74 16.06 5.32
CA MET A 1 44.30 14.79 5.93
C MET A 1 44.17 13.78 4.80
N SER A 2 44.81 12.61 4.90
CA SER A 2 44.65 11.54 3.91
C SER A 2 43.22 11.03 3.96
N PHE A 3 42.49 11.18 2.84
CA PHE A 3 41.15 10.66 2.65
C PHE A 3 41.26 9.15 2.46
N PHE A 4 41.12 8.37 3.53
CA PHE A 4 41.10 6.92 3.46
C PHE A 4 39.64 6.45 3.45
N LEU A 5 39.07 6.29 2.25
CA LEU A 5 37.80 5.59 2.10
C LEU A 5 38.07 4.10 1.98
N PRO A 6 37.47 3.25 2.83
CA PRO A 6 37.51 1.81 2.67
C PRO A 6 36.94 1.44 1.30
N SER A 7 37.71 0.74 0.46
CA SER A 7 37.27 0.35 -0.89
C SER A 7 35.97 -0.44 -0.84
N ARG A 8 35.81 -1.29 0.19
CA ARG A 8 34.59 -2.06 0.46
C ARG A 8 33.31 -1.22 0.57
N LEU A 9 33.37 0.08 0.87
CA LEU A 9 32.19 0.96 0.95
C LEU A 9 31.87 1.70 -0.36
N VAL A 10 32.80 1.71 -1.32
CA VAL A 10 32.69 2.51 -2.56
C VAL A 10 32.81 1.67 -3.84
N ASP A 11 33.36 0.47 -3.72
CA ASP A 11 33.44 -0.50 -4.80
C ASP A 11 32.01 -0.91 -5.20
N LEU A 12 31.80 -1.13 -6.49
CA LEU A 12 30.47 -1.40 -7.03
C LEU A 12 30.04 -2.83 -6.65
N GLU A 13 29.33 -2.99 -5.54
CA GLU A 13 28.86 -4.27 -4.99
C GLU A 13 27.99 -5.09 -5.97
N TYR A 14 27.18 -4.44 -6.83
CA TYR A 14 26.43 -5.18 -7.87
C TYR A 14 27.32 -5.74 -9.01
N LEU A 15 28.59 -5.33 -9.07
CA LEU A 15 29.62 -5.93 -9.94
C LEU A 15 30.59 -6.84 -9.15
N ALA A 16 30.52 -6.85 -7.82
CA ALA A 16 31.40 -7.58 -6.91
C ALA A 16 30.57 -8.24 -5.79
N ASN A 17 30.40 -9.55 -5.91
CA ASN A 17 29.37 -10.37 -5.26
C ASN A 17 29.65 -10.66 -3.76
N ASP A 18 29.78 -9.64 -2.91
CA ASP A 18 30.12 -9.79 -1.49
C ASP A 18 28.91 -9.62 -0.56
N GLU A 19 28.75 -10.51 0.42
CA GLU A 19 27.70 -10.43 1.45
C GLU A 19 28.04 -9.38 2.52
N ILE A 20 27.00 -8.75 3.08
CA ILE A 20 27.12 -7.82 4.22
C ILE A 20 27.41 -8.66 5.48
N ASP A 21 28.60 -8.47 6.07
CA ASP A 21 29.05 -9.15 7.28
C ASP A 21 29.31 -8.18 8.45
N ASP A 22 29.56 -8.71 9.64
CA ASP A 22 29.89 -7.94 10.85
C ASP A 22 31.11 -7.01 10.68
N GLN A 23 31.98 -7.29 9.69
CA GLN A 23 33.13 -6.43 9.41
C GLN A 23 32.72 -5.21 8.59
N TYR A 24 31.78 -5.36 7.66
CA TYR A 24 31.18 -4.26 6.91
C TYR A 24 30.53 -3.25 7.86
N GLU A 25 29.73 -3.72 8.82
CA GLU A 25 29.03 -2.82 9.76
C GLU A 25 30.02 -1.93 10.53
N LYS A 26 31.12 -2.51 11.04
CA LYS A 26 32.17 -1.78 11.75
C LYS A 26 32.89 -0.76 10.86
N ILE A 27 33.09 -1.09 9.58
CA ILE A 27 33.72 -0.19 8.62
C ILE A 27 32.76 0.94 8.24
N ALA A 28 31.45 0.67 8.18
CA ALA A 28 30.41 1.60 7.78
C ALA A 28 30.01 2.60 8.89
N GLU A 29 30.13 2.23 10.17
CA GLU A 29 29.81 3.08 11.33
C GLU A 29 30.23 4.57 11.19
N PRO A 30 31.49 4.90 10.83
CA PRO A 30 31.91 6.29 10.68
C PRO A 30 31.33 7.02 9.44
N TYR A 31 30.76 6.28 8.48
CA TYR A 31 30.28 6.81 7.19
C TYR A 31 28.75 6.77 7.05
N LEU A 32 28.00 6.38 8.10
CA LEU A 32 26.55 6.20 8.03
C LEU A 32 25.79 7.44 7.51
N GLU A 33 26.20 8.65 7.90
CA GLU A 33 25.56 9.90 7.40
C GLU A 33 25.77 10.09 5.89
N ASP A 34 26.96 9.75 5.37
CA ASP A 34 27.27 9.88 3.94
C ASP A 34 26.57 8.79 3.12
N ILE A 35 26.49 7.57 3.65
CA ILE A 35 25.74 6.44 3.05
C ILE A 35 24.25 6.77 3.00
N ASP A 36 23.69 7.27 4.10
CA ASP A 36 22.31 7.72 4.16
C ASP A 36 22.07 8.83 3.13
N PHE A 37 22.92 9.86 3.09
CA PHE A 37 22.80 10.94 2.12
C PHE A 37 22.78 10.40 0.67
N ALA A 38 23.69 9.48 0.32
CA ALA A 38 23.73 8.86 -1.00
C ALA A 38 22.42 8.14 -1.34
N PHE A 39 21.83 7.42 -0.38
CA PHE A 39 20.51 6.80 -0.54
C PHE A 39 19.43 7.85 -0.92
N PHE A 40 19.39 8.99 -0.22
CA PHE A 40 18.38 10.03 -0.50
C PHE A 40 18.59 10.71 -1.86
N VAL A 41 19.85 10.96 -2.26
CA VAL A 41 20.17 11.53 -3.57
C VAL A 41 19.72 10.59 -4.68
N VAL A 42 20.10 9.31 -4.61
CA VAL A 42 19.83 8.34 -5.68
C VAL A 42 18.33 8.04 -5.80
N ASN A 43 17.61 7.91 -4.68
CA ASN A 43 16.21 7.49 -4.70
C ASN A 43 15.21 8.64 -4.82
N PHE A 44 15.55 9.84 -4.33
CA PHE A 44 14.60 10.96 -4.25
C PHE A 44 15.12 12.27 -4.86
N GLY A 45 16.37 12.33 -5.29
CA GLY A 45 16.95 13.54 -5.90
C GLY A 45 17.16 14.69 -4.93
N TYR A 46 17.35 14.40 -3.64
CA TYR A 46 17.49 15.43 -2.62
C TYR A 46 18.85 16.13 -2.73
N THR A 47 18.89 17.44 -2.48
CA THR A 47 20.16 18.13 -2.28
C THR A 47 20.71 17.85 -0.87
N LYS A 48 22.01 18.11 -0.65
CA LYS A 48 22.61 17.99 0.69
C LYS A 48 21.87 18.81 1.74
N LYS A 49 21.44 20.02 1.39
CA LYS A 49 20.68 20.89 2.28
C LYS A 49 19.32 20.30 2.65
N ASP A 50 18.63 19.68 1.69
CA ASP A 50 17.32 19.05 1.95
C ASP A 50 17.49 17.87 2.91
N TYR A 51 18.50 17.03 2.69
CA TYR A 51 18.82 15.91 3.59
C TYR A 51 19.18 16.35 5.01
N GLU A 52 20.03 17.36 5.15
CA GLU A 52 20.45 17.90 6.45
C GLU A 52 19.30 18.58 7.20
N SER A 53 18.28 19.08 6.48
CA SER A 53 17.09 19.67 7.07
C SER A 53 16.14 18.65 7.71
N LEU A 54 16.28 17.36 7.36
CA LEU A 54 15.42 16.29 7.87
C LEU A 54 15.83 15.90 9.29
N THR A 55 14.82 15.75 10.15
CA THR A 55 14.99 15.12 11.46
C THR A 55 15.21 13.61 11.31
N LYS A 56 15.89 12.99 12.29
CA LYS A 56 16.07 11.52 12.33
C LYS A 56 14.75 10.75 12.24
N ARG A 57 13.69 11.30 12.84
CA ARG A 57 12.33 10.73 12.79
C ARG A 57 11.77 10.74 11.37
N GLU A 58 11.92 11.83 10.64
CA GLU A 58 11.47 11.94 9.25
C GLU A 58 12.24 11.00 8.33
N LYS A 59 13.58 10.94 8.48
CA LYS A 59 14.43 9.98 7.75
C LYS A 59 13.91 8.54 7.94
N ALA A 60 13.63 8.12 9.17
CA ALA A 60 13.11 6.78 9.48
C ALA A 60 11.75 6.48 8.82
N PHE A 61 10.81 7.45 8.81
CA PHE A 61 9.54 7.28 8.12
C PHE A 61 9.68 7.23 6.60
N ILE A 62 10.62 7.99 6.02
CA ILE A 62 10.90 7.94 4.59
C ILE A 62 11.46 6.57 4.21
N TYR A 63 12.41 6.03 4.98
CA TYR A 63 12.90 4.66 4.80
C TYR A 63 11.75 3.65 4.81
N LYS A 64 10.86 3.73 5.81
CA LYS A 64 9.71 2.82 5.91
C LYS A 64 8.76 2.95 4.72
N ALA A 65 8.49 4.18 4.28
CA ALA A 65 7.62 4.44 3.13
C ALA A 65 8.24 3.91 1.83
N TRP A 66 9.56 4.08 1.66
CA TRP A 66 10.31 3.55 0.53
C TRP A 66 10.31 2.03 0.51
N GLU A 67 10.56 1.36 1.63
CA GLU A 67 10.50 -0.10 1.75
C GLU A 67 9.12 -0.61 1.30
N ASN A 68 8.05 -0.04 1.88
CA ASN A 68 6.68 -0.41 1.52
C ASN A 68 6.39 -0.18 0.02
N LYS A 69 6.90 0.91 -0.55
CA LYS A 69 6.77 1.23 -1.98
C LYS A 69 7.50 0.19 -2.82
N VAL A 70 8.77 -0.09 -2.54
CA VAL A 70 9.60 -1.04 -3.31
C VAL A 70 8.97 -2.43 -3.30
N VAL A 71 8.53 -2.90 -2.13
CA VAL A 71 7.83 -4.18 -1.99
C VAL A 71 6.54 -4.18 -2.81
N SER A 72 5.71 -3.14 -2.66
CA SER A 72 4.47 -2.98 -3.42
C SER A 72 4.71 -2.97 -4.94
N ASP A 73 5.67 -2.19 -5.42
CA ASP A 73 6.01 -2.06 -6.84
C ASP A 73 6.55 -3.37 -7.42
N SER A 74 7.34 -4.11 -6.64
CA SER A 74 7.81 -5.46 -7.01
C SER A 74 6.64 -6.43 -7.18
N TYR A 75 5.71 -6.45 -6.22
CA TYR A 75 4.50 -7.27 -6.33
C TYR A 75 3.58 -6.81 -7.46
N ASN A 76 3.46 -5.52 -7.70
CA ASN A 76 2.67 -4.97 -8.81
C ASN A 76 3.26 -5.39 -10.15
N THR A 77 4.59 -5.33 -10.29
CA THR A 77 5.32 -5.77 -11.49
C THR A 77 5.14 -7.27 -11.71
N TYR A 78 5.34 -8.08 -10.67
CA TYR A 78 5.07 -9.52 -10.71
C TYR A 78 3.63 -9.81 -11.15
N ASN A 79 2.65 -9.16 -10.53
CA ASN A 79 1.24 -9.34 -10.87
C ASN A 79 0.92 -8.89 -12.30
N ALA A 80 1.58 -7.83 -12.80
CA ALA A 80 1.44 -7.36 -14.16
C ALA A 80 1.95 -8.40 -15.16
N CYS A 81 3.18 -8.89 -14.96
CA CYS A 81 3.79 -9.93 -15.79
C CYS A 81 2.96 -11.22 -15.77
N PHE A 82 2.56 -11.69 -14.58
CA PHE A 82 1.72 -12.88 -14.43
C PHE A 82 0.37 -12.72 -15.14
N THR A 83 -0.28 -11.57 -14.96
CA THR A 83 -1.58 -11.27 -15.60
C THR A 83 -1.45 -11.25 -17.11
N ALA A 84 -0.40 -10.62 -17.64
CA ALA A 84 -0.12 -10.58 -19.07
C ALA A 84 0.14 -11.98 -19.63
N PHE A 85 1.02 -12.75 -18.98
CA PHE A 85 1.34 -14.13 -19.36
C PHE A 85 0.11 -15.03 -19.38
N TYR A 86 -0.71 -14.97 -18.32
CA TYR A 86 -1.96 -15.73 -18.25
C TYR A 86 -2.93 -15.32 -19.36
N ASN A 87 -3.12 -14.02 -19.57
CA ASN A 87 -4.08 -13.52 -20.55
C ASN A 87 -3.68 -13.85 -21.99
N ALA A 88 -2.38 -13.83 -22.29
CA ALA A 88 -1.83 -14.26 -23.58
C ALA A 88 -2.04 -15.76 -23.83
N ASN A 89 -1.87 -16.59 -22.80
CA ASN A 89 -2.00 -18.05 -22.88
C ASN A 89 -3.40 -18.57 -22.51
N ARG A 90 -4.40 -17.69 -22.45
CA ARG A 90 -5.72 -18.01 -21.96
C ARG A 90 -6.50 -18.89 -22.96
N LYS A 91 -7.08 -20.00 -22.49
CA LYS A 91 -8.03 -20.81 -23.29
C LYS A 91 -9.21 -19.97 -23.80
N LYS A 92 -9.65 -20.23 -25.04
CA LYS A 92 -10.89 -19.67 -25.62
C LYS A 92 -12.05 -19.90 -24.62
N ASN A 93 -12.88 -18.88 -24.40
CA ASN A 93 -14.03 -18.86 -23.45
C ASN A 93 -13.74 -18.68 -21.95
N LYS A 94 -12.47 -18.60 -21.49
CA LYS A 94 -12.19 -18.11 -20.13
C LYS A 94 -12.34 -16.58 -20.01
N ARG A 95 -12.30 -16.01 -18.81
CA ARG A 95 -12.30 -14.54 -18.65
C ARG A 95 -10.86 -14.06 -18.50
N ALA A 96 -10.54 -12.93 -19.12
CA ALA A 96 -9.25 -12.28 -18.90
C ALA A 96 -9.15 -11.80 -17.45
N LEU A 97 -7.98 -12.00 -16.85
CA LEU A 97 -7.65 -11.40 -15.57
C LEU A 97 -7.49 -9.90 -15.76
N LYS A 98 -7.98 -9.13 -14.77
CA LYS A 98 -7.80 -7.68 -14.72
C LYS A 98 -6.54 -7.38 -13.94
N LEU A 99 -5.71 -6.49 -14.46
CA LEU A 99 -4.52 -5.96 -13.77
C LEU A 99 -4.94 -5.32 -12.44
N TRP A 100 -5.85 -4.34 -12.52
CA TRP A 100 -6.39 -3.67 -11.34
C TRP A 100 -7.64 -4.38 -10.83
N LYS A 101 -7.55 -4.92 -9.61
CA LYS A 101 -8.71 -5.42 -8.88
C LYS A 101 -9.36 -4.22 -8.20
N LYS A 102 -10.65 -3.96 -8.47
CA LYS A 102 -11.41 -2.98 -7.68
C LYS A 102 -11.27 -3.34 -6.21
N LYS A 103 -10.90 -2.37 -5.37
CA LYS A 103 -10.89 -2.52 -3.91
C LYS A 103 -12.26 -3.06 -3.54
N ARG A 104 -12.33 -4.33 -3.15
CA ARG A 104 -13.57 -4.88 -2.61
C ARG A 104 -13.82 -4.04 -1.37
N VAL A 105 -14.98 -3.38 -1.29
CA VAL A 105 -15.45 -2.83 -0.01
C VAL A 105 -15.26 -3.98 0.97
N ALA A 106 -14.40 -3.79 1.97
CA ALA A 106 -14.19 -4.82 2.99
C ALA A 106 -15.59 -5.22 3.42
N LYS A 107 -15.95 -6.51 3.27
CA LYS A 107 -17.23 -6.97 3.80
C LYS A 107 -17.21 -6.53 5.25
N ALA A 108 -18.09 -5.59 5.61
CA ALA A 108 -18.13 -5.08 6.97
C ALA A 108 -18.19 -6.30 7.89
N ASP A 109 -17.45 -6.22 9.00
CA ASP A 109 -17.35 -7.31 9.94
C ASP A 109 -18.77 -7.85 10.26
N ARG A 110 -18.94 -9.17 10.13
CA ARG A 110 -20.26 -9.80 10.21
C ARG A 110 -20.94 -9.50 11.54
N GLU A 111 -20.16 -9.41 12.61
CA GLU A 111 -20.64 -9.08 13.94
C GLU A 111 -21.16 -7.64 14.00
N THR A 112 -20.38 -6.70 13.46
CA THR A 112 -20.79 -5.30 13.30
C THR A 112 -22.06 -5.15 12.46
N ILE A 113 -22.18 -5.87 11.33
CA ILE A 113 -23.40 -5.88 10.51
C ILE A 113 -24.59 -6.41 11.32
N HIS A 114 -24.41 -7.51 12.06
CA HIS A 114 -25.49 -8.12 12.83
C HIS A 114 -26.01 -7.19 13.93
N LYS A 115 -25.10 -6.54 14.68
CA LYS A 115 -25.45 -5.53 15.70
C LYS A 115 -26.21 -4.37 15.06
N ASN A 116 -25.73 -3.84 13.93
CA ASN A 116 -26.40 -2.75 13.23
C ASN A 116 -27.81 -3.13 12.75
N ILE A 117 -28.01 -4.37 12.28
CA ILE A 117 -29.33 -4.87 11.87
C ILE A 117 -30.27 -4.98 13.07
N ILE A 118 -29.79 -5.44 14.24
CA ILE A 118 -30.61 -5.51 15.46
C ILE A 118 -31.06 -4.12 15.88
N VAL A 119 -30.13 -3.17 15.94
CA VAL A 119 -30.42 -1.77 16.30
C VAL A 119 -31.44 -1.16 15.32
N ALA A 120 -31.24 -1.35 14.01
CA ALA A 120 -32.17 -0.84 13.00
C ALA A 120 -33.59 -1.44 13.16
N LYS A 121 -33.70 -2.74 13.45
CA LYS A 121 -35.00 -3.40 13.70
C LYS A 121 -35.68 -2.87 14.97
N GLU A 122 -34.91 -2.55 15.99
CA GLU A 122 -35.43 -1.99 17.24
C GLU A 122 -35.94 -0.56 17.04
N VAL A 123 -35.22 0.27 16.29
CA VAL A 123 -35.66 1.61 15.89
C VAL A 123 -36.92 1.53 15.02
N ASP A 124 -36.95 0.62 14.04
CA ASP A 124 -38.14 0.39 13.20
C ASP A 124 -39.39 0.01 14.04
N ARG A 125 -39.20 -0.71 15.15
CA ARG A 125 -40.28 -1.10 16.07
C ARG A 125 -40.78 0.08 16.92
N LYS A 126 -39.88 0.98 17.34
CA LYS A 126 -40.19 2.10 18.24
C LYS A 126 -40.69 3.33 17.50
N GLU A 127 -40.07 3.66 16.38
CA GLU A 127 -40.22 4.95 15.68
C GLU A 127 -40.84 4.77 14.28
N GLY A 128 -41.08 3.53 13.84
CA GLY A 128 -41.56 3.22 12.50
C GLY A 128 -40.46 3.39 11.43
N LYS A 129 -40.81 3.17 10.16
CA LYS A 129 -39.83 3.16 9.05
C LYS A 129 -39.59 4.53 8.39
N SER A 130 -40.17 5.60 8.96
CA SER A 130 -40.14 6.94 8.37
C SER A 130 -38.74 7.55 8.35
N TRP A 131 -37.89 7.19 9.32
CA TRP A 131 -36.49 7.64 9.37
C TRP A 131 -35.68 7.18 8.14
N VAL A 132 -36.03 6.03 7.54
CA VAL A 132 -35.37 5.51 6.34
C VAL A 132 -35.57 6.49 5.18
N ASP A 133 -36.78 7.02 5.02
CA ASP A 133 -37.10 7.96 3.94
C ASP A 133 -36.32 9.27 4.08
N ILE A 134 -36.19 9.78 5.30
CA ILE A 134 -35.40 10.98 5.64
C ILE A 134 -33.91 10.77 5.31
N VAL A 135 -33.37 9.58 5.57
CA VAL A 135 -31.97 9.24 5.25
C VAL A 135 -31.74 9.24 3.75
N TYR A 136 -32.65 8.66 2.94
CA TYR A 136 -32.52 8.68 1.48
C TYR A 136 -32.60 10.11 0.93
N GLU A 137 -33.56 10.91 1.42
CA GLU A 137 -33.75 12.31 1.01
C GLU A 137 -32.52 13.18 1.32
N LYS A 138 -32.02 13.13 2.56
CA LYS A 138 -30.85 13.93 2.97
C LYS A 138 -29.55 13.55 2.26
N ASN A 139 -29.44 12.31 1.78
CA ASN A 139 -28.28 11.86 1.00
C ASN A 139 -28.46 12.06 -0.51
N GLY A 140 -29.57 12.67 -0.96
CA GLY A 140 -29.86 12.86 -2.39
C GLY A 140 -30.03 11.55 -3.16
N LEU A 141 -30.38 10.46 -2.47
CA LEU A 141 -30.52 9.13 -3.04
C LEU A 141 -31.99 8.80 -3.29
N LYS A 142 -32.29 8.22 -4.46
CA LYS A 142 -33.64 7.68 -4.71
C LYS A 142 -33.79 6.35 -3.96
N LYS A 143 -34.87 6.22 -3.18
CA LYS A 143 -35.21 4.96 -2.51
C LYS A 143 -35.44 3.87 -3.57
N PRO A 144 -34.83 2.68 -3.43
CA PRO A 144 -35.07 1.59 -4.37
C PRO A 144 -36.53 1.12 -4.29
N HIS A 145 -37.23 1.14 -5.41
CA HIS A 145 -38.55 0.52 -5.52
C HIS A 145 -38.41 -1.00 -5.37
N ARG A 146 -39.00 -1.57 -4.31
CA ARG A 146 -39.13 -3.00 -4.16
C ARG A 146 -40.13 -3.48 -5.22
N LYS A 147 -39.72 -4.29 -6.19
CA LYS A 147 -40.69 -5.14 -6.90
C LYS A 147 -41.26 -6.07 -5.85
N GLU A 148 -42.54 -5.89 -5.50
CA GLU A 148 -43.23 -6.83 -4.64
C GLU A 148 -43.09 -8.21 -5.28
N ALA A 149 -42.54 -9.16 -4.52
CA ALA A 149 -42.58 -10.55 -4.91
C ALA A 149 -44.06 -10.91 -4.97
N ILE A 150 -44.50 -11.30 -6.16
CA ILE A 150 -45.82 -11.83 -6.39
C ILE A 150 -45.80 -13.18 -5.65
N ASP A 151 -46.38 -13.23 -4.46
CA ASP A 151 -46.58 -14.49 -3.73
C ASP A 151 -47.53 -15.37 -4.54
N GLY A 152 -47.08 -16.59 -4.81
CA GLY A 152 -47.87 -17.70 -5.35
C GLY A 152 -47.84 -18.87 -4.38
#